data_AF-A0AA88V3Y0-F1
#
_entry.id   AF-A0AA88V3Y0-F1
#
_cell.length_a   1.000
_cell.length_b   1.000
_cell.length_c   1.000
_cell.angle_alpha   90.00
_cell.angle_beta   90.00
_cell.angle_gamma   90.00
#
_symmetry.space_group_name_H-M   'P 1'
#
loop_
_entity.id
_entity.type
_entity.pdbx_description
1 polymer ?
#
loop_
_entity_poly.entity_id
_entity_poly.type
_entity_poly.pdbx_seq_one_letter_code
_entity_poly.pdbx_strand_id
1 'polypeptide(L)'
;MNAESLFASAAINIGLALVTLSVFSIFKKQPSNAPIYFARRLSLGQAHDIILPRSTLHRLLPSIDWIHRALLVTEDEIIQTCGLDALIVIKYCEALFCSSNDSMKLPLTIWTIFTGSACSRFVGLLVLLPLNYSAYYGYGTQAMDSFTISNISSGTNR
;
A
#
# COMPACT_ATOMS: atom_id res chain seq x y z
N MET A 1 13.85 -1.73 20.49
CA MET A 1 12.45 -1.29 20.25
C MET A 1 11.54 -2.47 20.53
N ASN A 2 10.37 -2.27 21.15
CA ASN A 2 9.48 -3.39 21.49
C ASN A 2 8.53 -3.68 20.32
N ALA A 3 8.27 -4.96 20.01
CA ALA A 3 7.31 -5.34 18.96
C ALA A 3 5.95 -4.66 19.17
N GLU A 4 5.53 -4.53 20.43
CA GLU A 4 4.33 -3.77 20.85
C GLU A 4 4.32 -2.32 20.35
N SER A 5 5.46 -1.62 20.42
CA SER A 5 5.56 -0.22 19.97
C SER A 5 5.48 -0.09 18.44
N LEU A 6 6.00 -1.08 17.70
CA LEU A 6 5.90 -1.14 16.25
C LEU A 6 4.45 -1.44 15.83
N PHE A 7 3.82 -2.42 16.48
CA PHE A 7 2.43 -2.79 16.23
C PHE A 7 1.49 -1.64 16.52
N ALA A 8 1.64 -0.97 17.67
CA ALA A 8 0.84 0.20 18.02
C ALA A 8 0.98 1.32 16.98
N SER A 9 2.21 1.65 16.56
CA SER A 9 2.45 2.68 15.54
C SER A 9 1.84 2.31 14.18
N ALA A 10 2.03 1.07 13.73
CA ALA A 10 1.44 0.58 12.49
C ALA A 10 -0.08 0.59 12.53
N ALA A 11 -0.68 0.13 13.64
CA ALA A 11 -2.13 0.12 13.84
C ALA A 11 -2.72 1.53 13.79
N ILE A 12 -2.07 2.52 14.43
CA ILE A 12 -2.52 3.92 14.40
C ILE A 12 -2.47 4.47 12.96
N ASN A 13 -1.36 4.25 12.24
CA ASN A 13 -1.21 4.76 10.88
C ASN A 13 -2.21 4.11 9.91
N ILE A 14 -2.40 2.79 9.99
CA ILE A 14 -3.37 2.06 9.18
C ILE A 14 -4.80 2.50 9.53
N GLY A 15 -5.11 2.62 10.83
CA GLY A 15 -6.42 3.09 11.29
C GLY A 15 -6.75 4.48 10.77
N LEU A 16 -5.80 5.42 10.87
CA LEU A 16 -5.96 6.78 10.35
C LEU A 16 -6.13 6.80 8.82
N ALA A 17 -5.40 5.95 8.10
CA ALA A 17 -5.57 5.81 6.66
C ALA A 17 -6.97 5.31 6.30
N LEU A 18 -7.49 4.29 7.00
CA LEU A 18 -8.84 3.76 6.79
C LEU A 18 -9.93 4.78 7.11
N VAL A 19 -9.78 5.55 8.19
CA VAL A 19 -10.71 6.64 8.54
C VAL A 19 -10.71 7.69 7.43
N THR A 20 -9.53 8.12 6.98
CA THR A 20 -9.39 9.11 5.91
C THR A 20 -10.01 8.63 4.60
N LEU A 21 -9.75 7.38 4.20
CA LEU A 21 -10.34 6.76 3.01
C LEU A 21 -11.87 6.65 3.11
N SER A 22 -12.40 6.37 4.31
CA SER A 22 -13.83 6.29 4.56
C SER A 22 -14.49 7.66 4.42
N VAL A 23 -13.92 8.70 5.05
CA VAL A 23 -14.40 10.08 4.95
C VAL A 23 -14.33 10.56 3.50
N PHE A 24 -13.22 10.30 2.80
CA PHE A 24 -13.07 10.61 1.38
C PHE A 24 -14.16 9.94 0.53
N SER A 25 -14.44 8.66 0.77
CA SER A 25 -15.47 7.91 0.04
C SER A 25 -16.87 8.49 0.27
N ILE A 26 -17.18 8.97 1.48
CA ILE A 26 -18.46 9.60 1.81
C ILE A 26 -18.56 10.98 1.15
N PHE A 27 -17.51 11.81 1.25
CA PHE A 27 -17.51 13.17 0.71
C PHE A 27 -17.57 13.19 -0.81
N LYS A 28 -16.90 12.25 -1.49
CA LYS A 28 -16.95 12.08 -2.95
C LYS A 28 -18.36 11.72 -3.44
N LYS A 29 -19.19 11.11 -2.59
CA LYS A 29 -20.59 10.75 -2.91
C LYS A 29 -21.61 11.86 -2.62
N GLN A 30 -21.19 13.00 -2.06
CA GLN A 30 -22.12 14.11 -1.79
C GLN A 30 -22.26 15.00 -3.03
N PRO A 31 -23.49 15.31 -3.47
CA PRO A 31 -23.71 16.13 -4.67
C PRO A 31 -23.19 17.56 -4.48
N SER A 32 -23.24 18.09 -3.27
CA SER A 32 -22.70 19.42 -2.93
C SER A 32 -21.18 19.52 -3.13
N ASN A 33 -20.46 18.39 -3.04
CA ASN A 33 -19.00 18.35 -3.21
C ASN A 33 -18.59 17.91 -4.61
N ALA A 34 -19.54 17.56 -5.48
CA ALA A 34 -19.27 17.24 -6.88
C ALA A 34 -18.43 18.29 -7.63
N PRO A 35 -18.62 19.61 -7.46
CA PRO A 35 -17.74 20.60 -8.12
C PRO A 35 -16.28 20.53 -7.69
N ILE A 36 -15.98 20.02 -6.50
CA ILE A 36 -14.62 19.90 -5.99
C ILE A 36 -13.96 18.61 -6.52
N TYR A 37 -14.65 17.47 -6.38
CA TYR A 37 -14.08 16.18 -6.76
C TYR A 37 -14.14 15.88 -8.26
N PHE A 38 -15.04 16.52 -9.00
CA PHE A 38 -15.26 16.28 -10.43
C PHE A 38 -15.16 17.57 -11.26
N ALA A 39 -14.42 18.58 -10.77
CA ALA A 39 -14.24 19.89 -11.43
C ALA A 39 -13.93 19.76 -12.93
N ARG A 40 -12.97 18.89 -13.29
CA ARG A 40 -12.55 18.67 -14.68
C ARG A 40 -13.68 18.08 -15.55
N ARG A 41 -14.42 17.09 -15.04
CA ARG A 41 -15.54 16.50 -15.80
C ARG A 41 -16.66 17.50 -16.02
N LEU A 42 -16.93 18.34 -15.02
CA LEU A 42 -17.90 19.42 -15.13
C LEU A 42 -17.44 20.50 -16.12
N SER A 43 -16.16 20.87 -16.14
CA SER A 43 -15.63 21.84 -17.11
C SER A 43 -15.67 21.33 -18.54
N LEU A 44 -15.56 20.02 -18.74
CA LEU A 44 -15.65 19.37 -20.06
C LEU A 44 -17.11 19.09 -20.48
N GLY A 45 -18.11 19.49 -19.69
CA GLY A 45 -19.53 19.23 -19.99
C GLY A 45 -19.97 17.77 -19.77
N GLN A 46 -19.10 16.93 -19.21
CA GLN A 46 -19.33 15.50 -18.94
C GLN A 46 -20.07 15.27 -17.61
N ALA A 47 -20.97 16.17 -17.24
CA ALA A 47 -21.73 16.07 -15.99
C ALA A 47 -22.61 14.80 -15.93
N HIS A 48 -23.06 14.32 -17.10
CA HIS A 48 -23.87 13.11 -17.24
C HIS A 48 -23.10 11.82 -16.88
N ASP A 49 -21.77 11.83 -16.96
CA ASP A 49 -20.92 10.69 -16.62
C ASP A 49 -20.64 10.58 -15.11
N ILE A 50 -21.14 11.53 -14.31
CA ILE A 50 -21.01 11.52 -12.85
C ILE A 50 -22.17 10.72 -12.26
N ILE A 51 -21.95 9.42 -12.07
CA ILE A 51 -22.93 8.52 -11.44
C ILE A 51 -22.87 8.70 -9.92
N LEU A 52 -23.83 9.44 -9.37
CA LEU A 52 -23.99 9.59 -7.93
C LEU A 52 -25.13 8.70 -7.41
N PRO A 53 -24.96 7.97 -6.30
CA PRO A 53 -26.03 7.14 -5.77
C PRO A 53 -27.23 7.99 -5.37
N ARG A 54 -28.44 7.55 -5.76
CA ARG A 54 -29.70 8.29 -5.60
C ARG A 54 -30.14 8.39 -4.14
N SER A 55 -29.89 7.35 -3.34
CA SER A 55 -30.29 7.28 -1.93
C SER A 55 -29.25 7.92 -1.01
N THR A 56 -29.73 8.71 -0.04
CA THR A 56 -28.91 9.33 1.02
C THR A 56 -28.20 8.31 1.88
N LEU A 57 -28.82 7.17 2.16
CA LEU A 57 -28.23 6.09 2.97
C LEU A 57 -27.02 5.44 2.27
N HIS A 58 -27.11 5.21 0.96
CA HIS A 58 -25.99 4.63 0.20
C HIS A 58 -24.84 5.63 -0.02
N ARG A 59 -25.11 6.94 0.14
CA ARG A 59 -24.10 7.99 0.16
C ARG A 59 -23.25 8.00 1.44
N LEU A 60 -23.79 7.51 2.56
CA LEU A 60 -23.09 7.46 3.86
C LEU A 60 -22.27 6.19 4.05
N LEU A 61 -22.51 5.13 3.27
CA LEU A 61 -21.66 3.95 3.30
C LEU A 61 -20.34 4.22 2.55
N PRO A 62 -19.17 3.97 3.17
CA PRO A 62 -17.91 4.00 2.44
C PRO A 62 -17.93 2.94 1.34
N SER A 63 -17.57 3.32 0.11
CA SER A 63 -17.45 2.39 -1.02
C SER A 63 -16.00 2.29 -1.46
N ILE A 64 -15.57 1.09 -1.81
CA ILE A 64 -14.23 0.82 -2.34
C ILE A 64 -14.25 0.77 -3.89
N ASP A 65 -15.44 0.74 -4.51
CA ASP A 65 -15.64 0.74 -5.96
C ASP A 65 -14.79 1.75 -6.75
N TRP A 66 -14.55 2.93 -6.19
CA TRP A 66 -13.75 3.96 -6.86
C TRP A 66 -12.28 3.57 -6.99
N ILE A 67 -11.75 2.74 -6.08
CA ILE A 67 -10.39 2.22 -6.14
C ILE A 67 -10.28 1.26 -7.32
N HIS A 68 -11.21 0.29 -7.40
CA HIS A 68 -11.23 -0.67 -8.51
C HIS A 68 -11.38 0.03 -9.87
N ARG A 69 -12.27 1.02 -9.96
CA ARG A 69 -12.43 1.81 -11.19
C ARG A 69 -11.18 2.63 -11.54
N ALA A 70 -10.47 3.17 -10.54
CA ALA A 70 -9.23 3.90 -10.77
C ALA A 70 -8.08 2.99 -11.25
N LEU A 71 -8.10 1.71 -10.87
CA LEU A 71 -7.11 0.73 -11.30
C LEU A 71 -7.41 0.13 -12.69
N LEU A 72 -8.65 0.19 -13.16
CA LEU A 72 -9.06 -0.33 -14.47
C LEU A 72 -8.90 0.67 -15.63
N VAL A 73 -8.49 1.91 -15.35
CA VAL A 73 -8.33 2.95 -16.39
C VAL A 73 -7.16 2.56 -17.30
N THR A 74 -7.38 2.57 -18.61
CA THR A 74 -6.33 2.25 -19.58
C THR A 74 -5.40 3.43 -19.82
N GLU A 75 -4.18 3.16 -20.29
CA GLU A 75 -3.20 4.21 -20.60
C GLU A 75 -3.73 5.20 -21.65
N ASP A 76 -4.42 4.70 -22.67
CA ASP A 76 -5.04 5.52 -23.71
C ASP A 76 -6.09 6.48 -23.11
N GLU A 77 -6.89 5.99 -22.17
CA GLU A 77 -7.87 6.82 -21.46
C GLU A 77 -7.18 7.89 -20.61
N ILE A 78 -6.07 7.55 -19.93
CA ILE A 78 -5.27 8.51 -19.16
C ILE A 78 -4.65 9.57 -20.06
N ILE A 79 -4.08 9.20 -21.21
CA ILE A 79 -3.49 10.15 -22.15
C ILE A 79 -4.56 11.11 -22.68
N GLN A 80 -5.73 10.59 -23.04
CA GLN A 80 -6.83 11.40 -23.57
C GLN A 80 -7.45 12.32 -22.51
N THR A 81 -7.55 11.87 -21.26
CA THR A 81 -8.26 12.62 -20.19
C THR A 81 -7.36 13.45 -19.28
N CYS A 82 -6.11 13.03 -19.10
CA CYS A 82 -5.16 13.63 -18.16
C CYS A 82 -3.86 14.10 -18.82
N GLY A 83 -3.58 13.68 -20.05
CA GLY A 83 -2.37 14.05 -20.78
C GLY A 83 -1.16 13.18 -20.43
N LEU A 84 -0.07 13.41 -21.16
CA LEU A 84 1.16 12.62 -21.06
C LEU A 84 1.87 12.76 -19.70
N ASP A 85 1.90 13.98 -19.14
CA ASP A 85 2.55 14.24 -17.85
C ASP A 85 1.95 13.41 -16.71
N ALA A 86 0.61 13.34 -16.66
CA ALA A 86 -0.10 12.51 -15.69
C ALA A 86 0.21 11.02 -15.87
N LEU A 87 0.32 10.53 -17.12
CA LEU A 87 0.69 9.15 -17.38
C LEU A 87 2.10 8.84 -16.84
N ILE A 88 3.08 9.72 -17.09
CA ILE A 88 4.46 9.54 -16.61
C ILE A 88 4.50 9.47 -15.09
N VAL A 89 3.78 10.36 -14.40
CA VAL A 89 3.69 10.35 -12.93
C VAL A 89 3.05 9.05 -12.42
N ILE A 90 1.93 8.61 -13.02
CA ILE A 90 1.27 7.35 -12.65
C ILE A 90 2.21 6.17 -12.86
N LYS A 91 2.93 6.12 -13.99
CA LYS A 91 3.91 5.07 -14.30
C LYS A 91 5.11 5.07 -13.36
N TYR A 92 5.57 6.26 -12.96
CA TYR A 92 6.63 6.38 -11.96
C TYR A 92 6.16 5.86 -10.59
N CYS A 93 4.95 6.23 -10.16
CA CYS A 93 4.36 5.72 -8.93
C CYS A 93 4.10 4.20 -9.00
N GLU A 94 3.59 3.69 -10.13
CA GLU A 94 3.38 2.26 -10.38
C GLU A 94 4.71 1.50 -10.31
N ALA A 95 5.77 2.00 -10.95
CA ALA A 95 7.09 1.40 -10.87
C ALA A 95 7.66 1.38 -9.45
N LEU A 96 7.36 2.40 -8.63
CA LEU A 96 7.82 2.51 -7.25
C LEU A 96 7.04 1.59 -6.29
N PHE A 97 5.72 1.47 -6.46
CA PHE A 97 4.83 0.74 -5.55
C PHE A 97 4.53 -0.71 -5.99
N CYS A 98 4.47 -0.98 -7.29
CA CYS A 98 4.00 -2.23 -7.88
C CYS A 98 5.13 -2.98 -8.61
N SER A 99 6.37 -2.95 -8.10
CA SER A 99 7.51 -3.74 -8.64
C SER A 99 7.28 -5.26 -8.53
N SER A 100 6.33 -5.76 -9.32
CA SER A 100 5.99 -7.14 -9.58
C SER A 100 5.00 -7.19 -10.77
N ASN A 101 5.40 -6.69 -11.94
CA ASN A 101 5.23 -7.41 -13.22
C ASN A 101 5.82 -6.63 -14.39
N ASP A 102 6.72 -7.33 -15.09
CA ASP A 102 6.99 -7.27 -16.54
C ASP A 102 7.07 -5.91 -17.23
N SER A 103 8.28 -5.34 -17.32
CA SER A 103 8.93 -5.00 -18.61
C SER A 103 10.13 -4.04 -18.52
N MET A 104 10.47 -3.48 -17.36
CA MET A 104 11.60 -2.53 -17.27
C MET A 104 12.61 -2.94 -16.18
N LYS A 105 13.64 -3.69 -16.62
CA LYS A 105 14.81 -4.05 -15.82
C LYS A 105 15.77 -2.85 -15.76
N LEU A 106 16.42 -2.65 -14.60
CA LEU A 106 17.52 -1.72 -14.25
C LEU A 106 17.02 -0.45 -13.51
N PRO A 107 17.34 -0.20 -12.21
CA PRO A 107 18.34 -0.79 -11.32
C PRO A 107 17.76 -1.16 -9.91
N LEU A 108 16.73 -2.00 -9.82
CA LEU A 108 16.14 -2.43 -8.53
C LEU A 108 16.36 -3.92 -8.23
N THR A 109 17.19 -4.61 -9.01
CA THR A 109 17.43 -6.06 -8.89
C THR A 109 17.86 -6.47 -7.48
N ILE A 110 18.54 -5.60 -6.72
CA ILE A 110 18.94 -5.89 -5.33
C ILE A 110 17.74 -5.78 -4.37
N TRP A 111 16.83 -4.83 -4.57
CA TRP A 111 15.66 -4.60 -3.69
C TRP A 111 14.54 -5.61 -3.95
N THR A 112 14.30 -6.01 -5.21
CA THR A 112 13.26 -6.98 -5.57
C THR A 112 13.62 -8.41 -5.14
N ILE A 113 14.91 -8.80 -5.19
CA ILE A 113 15.37 -10.09 -4.66
C ILE A 113 15.18 -10.17 -3.14
N PHE A 114 15.44 -9.06 -2.44
CA PHE A 114 15.43 -9.01 -0.98
C PHE A 114 14.02 -8.89 -0.37
N THR A 115 13.09 -8.21 -1.05
CA THR A 115 11.76 -7.87 -0.49
C THR A 115 10.58 -8.58 -1.16
N GLY A 116 10.73 -9.06 -2.41
CA GLY A 116 9.61 -9.53 -3.23
C GLY A 116 9.55 -11.03 -3.52
N SER A 117 10.61 -11.80 -3.28
CA SER A 117 10.57 -13.24 -3.55
C SER A 117 9.93 -14.01 -2.38
N ALA A 118 9.03 -14.96 -2.69
CA ALA A 118 8.55 -15.93 -1.72
C ALA A 118 9.74 -16.57 -0.96
N CYS A 119 10.89 -16.76 -1.62
CA CYS A 119 12.13 -17.24 -1.02
C CYS A 119 12.65 -16.36 0.12
N SER A 120 12.59 -15.02 0.05
CA SER A 120 12.99 -14.15 1.17
C SER A 120 12.06 -14.29 2.37
N ARG A 121 10.73 -14.35 2.12
CA ARG A 121 9.74 -14.58 3.19
C ARG A 121 9.83 -16.00 3.77
N PHE A 122 10.10 -17.01 2.95
CA PHE A 122 10.30 -18.40 3.39
C PHE A 122 11.62 -18.59 4.14
N VAL A 123 12.74 -18.07 3.65
CA VAL A 123 14.04 -18.14 4.36
C VAL A 123 13.97 -17.31 5.66
N GLY A 124 13.34 -16.14 5.63
CA GLY A 124 13.08 -15.34 6.83
C GLY A 124 12.20 -16.03 7.87
N LEU A 125 11.10 -16.67 7.45
CA LEU A 125 10.12 -17.29 8.35
C LEU A 125 10.50 -18.73 8.79
N LEU A 126 11.10 -19.53 7.91
CA LEU A 126 11.41 -20.95 8.19
C LEU A 126 12.84 -21.20 8.64
N VAL A 127 13.80 -20.33 8.29
CA VAL A 127 15.21 -20.52 8.67
C VAL A 127 15.61 -19.50 9.74
N LEU A 128 15.43 -18.21 9.47
CA LEU A 128 15.88 -17.17 10.39
C LEU A 128 15.00 -17.08 11.64
N LEU A 129 13.67 -17.19 11.53
CA LEU A 129 12.75 -17.11 12.68
C LEU A 129 12.99 -18.22 13.71
N PRO A 130 13.10 -19.52 13.34
CA PRO A 130 13.26 -20.60 14.31
C PRO A 130 14.67 -20.67 14.91
N LEU A 131 15.71 -20.46 14.09
CA LEU A 131 17.10 -20.35 14.57
C LEU A 131 17.19 -19.28 15.66
N ASN A 132 16.55 -18.16 15.41
CA ASN A 132 16.59 -17.03 16.30
C ASN A 132 15.72 -17.15 17.55
N TYR A 133 14.57 -17.83 17.45
CA TYR A 133 13.74 -18.18 18.60
C TYR A 133 14.42 -19.22 19.51
N SER A 134 15.18 -20.16 18.94
CA SER A 134 15.90 -21.20 19.71
C SER A 134 17.08 -20.67 20.53
N ALA A 135 17.61 -19.50 20.19
CA ALA A 135 18.66 -18.81 20.94
C ALA A 135 18.16 -18.13 22.24
N TYR A 136 16.84 -18.12 22.47
CA TYR A 136 16.15 -17.47 23.58
C TYR A 136 16.33 -18.12 24.98
N TYR A 137 17.19 -19.13 25.12
CA TYR A 137 17.47 -19.76 26.44
C TYR A 137 18.38 -18.93 27.37
N GLY A 138 18.66 -17.67 27.06
CA GLY A 138 19.41 -16.73 27.90
C GLY A 138 18.61 -15.47 28.19
N TYR A 139 18.47 -15.15 29.48
CA TYR A 139 17.83 -13.95 30.05
C TYR A 139 17.93 -12.67 29.18
N GLY A 140 16.80 -12.15 28.67
CA GLY A 140 16.78 -10.83 28.03
C GLY A 140 15.43 -10.44 27.41
N THR A 141 14.72 -9.52 28.05
CA THR A 141 13.44 -8.95 27.59
C THR A 141 13.62 -7.80 26.58
N GLN A 142 14.17 -8.07 25.39
CA GLN A 142 14.13 -7.09 24.27
C GLN A 142 13.85 -7.80 22.94
N ALA A 143 12.55 -7.82 22.57
CA ALA A 143 11.96 -8.64 21.51
C ALA A 143 12.48 -8.39 20.07
N MET A 144 13.25 -7.32 19.82
CA MET A 144 13.85 -7.07 18.49
C MET A 144 15.36 -7.31 18.44
N ASP A 145 16.05 -7.28 19.58
CA ASP A 145 17.49 -7.58 19.65
C ASP A 145 17.75 -9.06 19.41
N SER A 146 16.74 -9.90 19.69
CA SER A 146 16.78 -11.30 19.30
C SER A 146 17.04 -11.41 17.81
N PHE A 147 16.35 -10.68 16.91
CA PHE A 147 16.45 -10.85 15.44
C PHE A 147 17.73 -10.30 14.80
N THR A 148 18.79 -10.12 15.59
CA THR A 148 20.07 -9.58 15.11
C THR A 148 21.20 -10.60 15.25
N ILE A 149 22.26 -10.45 14.44
CA ILE A 149 23.40 -11.38 14.35
C ILE A 149 24.15 -11.53 15.69
N SER A 150 24.01 -10.57 16.61
CA SER A 150 24.62 -10.62 17.95
C SER A 150 24.04 -11.72 18.85
N ASN A 151 22.92 -12.34 18.46
CA ASN A 151 22.32 -13.46 19.19
C ASN A 151 23.06 -14.81 18.98
N ILE A 152 24.04 -14.86 18.07
CA ILE A 152 24.84 -16.07 17.80
C ILE A 152 26.18 -15.98 18.54
N SER A 153 26.40 -16.86 19.53
CA SER A 153 27.68 -16.93 20.25
C SER A 153 28.76 -17.65 19.41
N SER A 154 29.95 -17.06 19.30
CA SER A 154 31.09 -17.68 18.61
C SER A 154 31.47 -19.02 19.27
N GLY A 155 31.36 -20.12 18.51
CA GLY A 155 31.78 -21.47 18.94
C GLY A 155 30.66 -22.52 19.03
N THR A 156 29.41 -22.16 18.79
CA THR A 156 28.32 -23.14 18.66
C THR A 156 28.19 -23.64 17.23
N ASN A 157 28.06 -24.96 17.06
CA ASN A 157 27.82 -25.63 15.77
C ASN A 157 26.34 -25.48 15.37
N ARG A 158 25.91 -24.24 15.18
CA ARG A 158 24.53 -23.81 14.87
C ARG A 158 24.51 -22.99 13.61
#